data_AF-A0A2D4WSE1-F1
#
_entry.id   AF-A0A2D4WSE1-F1
#
_cell.length_a   1.000
_cell.length_b   1.000
_cell.length_c   1.000
_cell.angle_alpha   90.00
_cell.angle_beta   90.00
_cell.angle_gamma   90.00
#
_symmetry.space_group_name_H-M   'P 1'
#
loop_
_entity.id
_entity.type
_entity.pdbx_description
1 polymer ?
#
loop_
_entity_poly.entity_id
_entity_poly.type
_entity_poly.pdbx_seq_one_letter_code
_entity_poly.pdbx_strand_id
1 'polypeptide(L)'
;MPPTEDPIDHLKSLPDRAARYEWLDSLDRTERNGILNRLTEDDRRRYRQHADARLAREKRSLKSADREARRQDAIAGRATDIPEMIEALYTVMPRLTESQRAWVERIDQSADASKRDGFTSRQAEVIRDLYRKQFRKRG
;
A
#
# COMPACT_ATOMS: atom_id res chain seq x y z
N MET A 1 -4.98 -33.04 37.13
CA MET A 1 -5.07 -31.76 36.40
C MET A 1 -6.55 -31.47 36.18
N PRO A 2 -7.06 -30.27 36.51
CA PRO A 2 -8.42 -29.91 36.15
C PRO A 2 -8.53 -29.91 34.61
N PRO A 3 -9.71 -30.18 34.03
CA PRO A 3 -9.86 -30.31 32.60
C PRO A 3 -9.46 -29.00 31.94
N THR A 4 -8.65 -29.09 30.88
CA THR A 4 -8.50 -28.04 29.87
C THR A 4 -9.90 -27.55 29.53
N GLU A 5 -10.22 -26.31 29.90
CA GLU A 5 -11.51 -25.68 29.67
C GLU A 5 -11.95 -25.96 28.23
N ASP A 6 -13.19 -26.43 28.02
CA ASP A 6 -13.66 -26.71 26.67
C ASP A 6 -13.50 -25.42 25.84
N PRO A 7 -12.78 -25.45 24.71
CA PRO A 7 -12.60 -24.28 23.86
C PRO A 7 -13.91 -23.56 23.48
N ILE A 8 -15.04 -24.29 23.46
CA ILE A 8 -16.36 -23.71 23.22
C ILE A 8 -16.88 -22.92 24.43
N ASP A 9 -16.61 -23.39 25.64
CA ASP A 9 -17.01 -22.70 26.87
C ASP A 9 -16.13 -21.46 27.08
N HIS A 10 -14.83 -21.56 26.77
CA HIS A 10 -13.94 -20.41 26.71
C HIS A 10 -14.40 -19.38 25.66
N LEU A 11 -14.75 -19.81 24.44
CA LEU A 11 -15.26 -18.90 23.41
C LEU A 11 -16.54 -18.16 23.86
N LYS A 12 -17.41 -18.82 24.63
CA LYS A 12 -18.64 -18.23 25.17
C LYS A 12 -18.38 -17.26 26.32
N SER A 13 -17.35 -17.50 27.14
CA SER A 13 -16.98 -16.66 28.28
C SER A 13 -16.38 -15.31 27.85
N LEU A 14 -15.90 -15.20 26.60
CA LEU A 14 -15.38 -13.95 26.04
C LEU A 14 -16.45 -12.85 25.96
N PRO A 15 -16.07 -11.60 26.28
CA PRO A 15 -17.00 -10.50 26.59
C PRO A 15 -17.84 -10.05 25.40
N ASP A 16 -17.28 -10.12 24.19
CA ASP A 16 -17.97 -9.72 22.98
C ASP A 16 -17.48 -10.51 21.76
N ARG A 17 -18.08 -10.19 20.61
CA ARG A 17 -17.76 -10.82 19.33
C ARG A 17 -16.34 -10.49 18.84
N ALA A 18 -15.83 -9.30 19.14
CA ALA A 18 -14.49 -8.91 18.70
C ALA A 18 -13.43 -9.73 19.45
N ALA A 19 -13.56 -9.85 20.77
CA ALA A 19 -12.70 -10.69 21.61
C ALA A 19 -12.73 -12.17 21.17
N ARG A 20 -13.91 -12.68 20.80
CA ARG A 20 -14.04 -14.05 20.23
C ARG A 20 -13.24 -14.24 18.95
N TYR A 21 -13.29 -13.27 18.05
CA TYR A 21 -12.57 -13.37 16.78
C TYR A 21 -11.08 -13.17 16.94
N GLU A 22 -10.66 -12.26 17.83
CA GLU A 22 -9.26 -12.06 18.17
C GLU A 22 -8.64 -13.32 18.78
N TRP A 23 -9.35 -13.96 19.72
CA TRP A 23 -8.92 -15.24 20.27
C TRP A 23 -8.82 -16.33 19.21
N LEU A 24 -9.84 -16.50 18.36
CA LEU A 24 -9.81 -17.46 17.25
C LEU A 24 -8.67 -17.18 16.25
N ASP A 25 -8.33 -15.90 16.03
CA ASP A 25 -7.22 -15.50 15.15
C ASP A 25 -5.84 -15.77 15.76
N SER A 26 -5.74 -15.90 17.09
CA SER A 26 -4.50 -16.22 17.81
C SER A 26 -4.15 -17.71 17.81
N LEU A 27 -5.13 -18.57 17.59
CA LEU A 27 -4.96 -20.02 17.54
C LEU A 27 -4.28 -20.47 16.25
N ASP A 28 -3.61 -21.62 16.30
CA ASP A 28 -3.12 -22.23 15.07
C ASP A 28 -4.28 -22.72 14.18
N ARG A 29 -3.95 -22.99 12.92
CA ARG A 29 -4.96 -23.35 11.90
C ARG A 29 -5.76 -24.59 12.27
N THR A 30 -5.13 -25.60 12.85
CA THR A 30 -5.75 -26.89 13.19
C THR A 30 -6.69 -26.72 14.39
N GLU A 31 -6.23 -26.08 15.46
CA GLU A 31 -7.03 -25.80 16.66
C GLU A 31 -8.26 -24.95 16.32
N ARG A 32 -8.04 -23.85 15.60
CA ARG A 32 -9.12 -22.98 15.13
C ARG A 32 -10.15 -23.75 14.32
N ASN A 33 -9.71 -24.56 13.36
CA ASN A 33 -10.65 -25.34 12.53
C ASN A 33 -11.42 -26.37 13.35
N GLY A 34 -10.76 -27.01 14.32
CA GLY A 34 -11.43 -27.92 15.27
C GLY A 34 -12.55 -27.24 16.04
N ILE A 35 -12.33 -26.01 16.49
CA ILE A 35 -13.35 -25.21 17.20
C ILE A 35 -14.46 -24.76 16.25
N LEU A 36 -14.11 -24.19 15.09
CA LEU A 36 -15.09 -23.74 14.10
C LEU A 36 -16.03 -24.86 13.65
N ASN A 37 -15.51 -26.07 13.46
CA ASN A 37 -16.32 -27.24 13.06
C ASN A 37 -17.34 -27.66 14.12
N ARG A 38 -17.14 -27.28 15.38
CA ARG A 38 -18.07 -27.51 16.49
C ARG A 38 -19.11 -26.39 16.62
N LEU A 39 -18.95 -25.27 15.91
CA LEU A 39 -19.90 -24.16 15.90
C LEU A 39 -21.00 -24.33 14.85
N THR A 40 -22.09 -23.59 15.07
CA THR A 40 -23.19 -23.48 14.11
C THR A 40 -22.70 -22.90 12.78
N GLU A 41 -23.39 -23.20 11.68
CA GLU A 41 -23.03 -22.67 10.36
C GLU A 41 -23.10 -21.15 10.32
N ASP A 42 -24.04 -20.54 11.04
CA ASP A 42 -24.16 -19.08 11.12
C ASP A 42 -22.94 -18.44 11.80
N ASP A 43 -22.45 -19.01 12.90
CA ASP A 43 -21.26 -18.49 13.57
C ASP A 43 -20.00 -18.70 12.72
N ARG A 44 -19.87 -19.85 12.05
CA ARG A 44 -18.80 -20.09 11.07
C ARG A 44 -18.83 -19.09 9.93
N ARG A 45 -20.00 -18.80 9.38
CA ARG A 45 -20.18 -17.80 8.31
C ARG A 45 -19.78 -16.41 8.76
N ARG A 46 -20.16 -15.99 9.96
CA ARG A 46 -19.79 -14.68 10.51
C ARG A 46 -18.29 -14.56 10.76
N TYR A 47 -17.63 -15.61 11.25
CA TYR A 47 -16.17 -15.63 11.41
C TYR A 47 -15.46 -15.54 10.04
N ARG A 48 -15.93 -16.26 9.02
CA ARG A 48 -15.38 -16.15 7.65
C ARG A 48 -15.45 -14.72 7.10
N GLN A 49 -16.60 -14.05 7.26
CA GLN A 49 -16.76 -12.65 6.85
C GLN A 49 -15.78 -11.71 7.59
N HIS A 50 -15.54 -11.95 8.88
CA HIS A 50 -14.54 -11.21 9.63
C HIS A 50 -13.12 -11.43 9.07
N ALA A 51 -12.74 -12.69 8.86
CA ALA A 51 -11.43 -13.04 8.33
C ALA A 51 -11.19 -12.43 6.94
N ASP A 52 -12.18 -12.50 6.04
CA ASP A 52 -12.11 -11.90 4.71
C ASP A 52 -11.99 -10.38 4.78
N ALA A 53 -12.76 -9.72 5.67
CA ALA A 53 -12.68 -8.29 5.88
C ALA A 53 -11.31 -7.85 6.43
N ARG A 54 -10.71 -8.65 7.32
CA ARG A 54 -9.37 -8.43 7.86
C ARG A 54 -8.31 -8.53 6.76
N LEU A 55 -8.34 -9.60 5.97
CA LEU A 55 -7.44 -9.79 4.82
C LEU A 55 -7.57 -8.65 3.80
N ALA A 56 -8.79 -8.19 3.52
CA ALA A 56 -9.01 -7.06 2.63
C ALA A 56 -8.46 -5.73 3.20
N ARG A 57 -8.49 -5.53 4.52
CA ARG A 57 -7.87 -4.37 5.18
C ARG A 57 -6.34 -4.46 5.12
N GLU A 58 -5.78 -5.63 5.44
CA GLU A 58 -4.34 -5.87 5.40
C GLU A 58 -3.78 -5.68 3.98
N LYS A 59 -4.42 -6.26 2.96
CA LYS A 59 -4.06 -6.06 1.56
C LYS A 59 -4.12 -4.59 1.13
N ARG A 60 -5.09 -3.82 1.64
CA ARG A 60 -5.16 -2.37 1.39
C ARG A 60 -4.04 -1.61 2.10
N SER A 61 -3.73 -1.98 3.34
CA SER A 61 -2.62 -1.39 4.09
C SER A 61 -1.28 -1.65 3.40
N LEU A 62 -1.01 -2.89 2.98
CA LEU A 62 0.18 -3.25 2.21
C LEU A 62 0.27 -2.45 0.90
N LYS A 63 -0.82 -2.36 0.13
CA LYS A 63 -0.87 -1.53 -1.08
C LYS A 63 -0.61 -0.04 -0.79
N SER A 64 -1.04 0.46 0.36
CA SER A 64 -0.79 1.85 0.76
C SER A 64 0.66 2.07 1.17
N ALA A 65 1.25 1.16 1.94
CA ALA A 65 2.65 1.23 2.35
C ALA A 65 3.58 1.12 1.14
N ASP A 66 3.27 0.20 0.22
CA ASP A 66 3.96 0.02 -1.05
C ASP A 66 3.86 1.28 -1.94
N ARG A 67 2.68 1.90 -2.04
CA ARG A 67 2.53 3.20 -2.74
C ARG A 67 3.36 4.30 -2.07
N GLU A 68 3.41 4.35 -0.75
CA GLU A 68 4.19 5.36 -0.04
C GLU A 68 5.70 5.16 -0.22
N ALA A 69 6.18 3.91 -0.16
CA ALA A 69 7.57 3.58 -0.45
C ALA A 69 7.97 4.00 -1.87
N ARG A 70 7.14 3.69 -2.87
CA ARG A 70 7.38 4.12 -4.26
C ARG A 70 7.39 5.64 -4.40
N ARG A 71 6.52 6.37 -3.70
CA ARG A 71 6.55 7.84 -3.68
C ARG A 71 7.82 8.39 -3.06
N GLN A 72 8.29 7.83 -1.94
CA GLN A 72 9.55 8.25 -1.32
C GLN A 72 10.76 7.97 -2.22
N ASP A 73 10.80 6.81 -2.88
CA ASP A 73 11.87 6.51 -3.85
C ASP A 73 11.83 7.44 -5.06
N ALA A 74 10.64 7.80 -5.53
CA ALA A 74 10.47 8.76 -6.59
C ALA A 74 10.94 10.17 -6.17
N ILE A 75 10.61 10.63 -4.96
CA ILE A 75 11.09 11.91 -4.40
C ILE A 75 12.62 11.91 -4.23
N ALA A 76 13.20 10.77 -3.83
CA ALA A 76 14.64 10.59 -3.68
C ALA A 76 15.40 10.45 -5.03
N GLY A 77 14.70 10.51 -6.16
CA GLY A 77 15.28 10.41 -7.48
C GLY A 77 15.68 8.99 -7.91
N ARG A 78 15.15 7.98 -7.23
CA ARG A 78 15.44 6.55 -7.42
C ARG A 78 14.34 5.78 -8.16
N ALA A 79 13.20 6.41 -8.45
CA ALA A 79 12.16 5.79 -9.27
C ALA A 79 12.68 5.42 -10.67
N THR A 80 12.32 4.23 -11.11
CA THR A 80 12.66 3.68 -12.43
C THR A 80 11.47 3.68 -13.39
N ASP A 81 10.25 3.88 -12.88
CA ASP A 81 9.03 3.92 -13.69
C ASP A 81 8.57 5.36 -13.97
N ILE A 82 8.15 5.61 -15.20
CA ILE A 82 7.82 6.94 -15.74
C ILE A 82 6.66 7.61 -14.97
N PRO A 83 5.51 6.95 -14.71
CA PRO A 83 4.41 7.55 -13.97
C PRO A 83 4.80 7.99 -12.55
N GLU A 84 5.66 7.20 -11.89
CA GLU A 84 6.13 7.47 -10.52
C GLU A 84 7.08 8.66 -10.49
N MET A 85 7.98 8.76 -11.47
CA MET A 85 8.85 9.93 -11.65
C MET A 85 8.03 11.22 -11.84
N ILE A 86 6.93 11.17 -12.59
CA ILE A 86 6.03 12.32 -12.78
C ILE A 86 5.30 12.70 -11.49
N GLU A 87 4.76 11.72 -10.75
CA GLU A 87 4.12 12.00 -9.45
C GLU A 87 5.10 12.63 -8.46
N ALA A 88 6.35 12.16 -8.43
CA ALA A 88 7.37 12.79 -7.61
C ALA A 88 7.65 14.22 -8.06
N LEU A 89 7.77 14.49 -9.37
CA LEU A 89 7.95 15.85 -9.88
C LEU A 89 6.85 16.79 -9.38
N TYR A 90 5.58 16.37 -9.44
CA TYR A 90 4.47 17.16 -8.89
C TYR A 90 4.58 17.41 -7.38
N THR A 91 5.17 16.47 -6.64
CA THR A 91 5.33 16.57 -5.18
C THR A 91 6.52 17.47 -4.78
N VAL A 92 7.64 17.42 -5.51
CA VAL A 92 8.83 18.26 -5.25
C VAL A 92 8.83 19.61 -5.98
N MET A 93 7.84 19.89 -6.84
CA MET A 93 7.72 21.11 -7.65
C MET A 93 8.06 22.45 -6.95
N PRO A 94 7.71 22.69 -5.66
CA PRO A 94 8.03 23.97 -5.02
C PRO A 94 9.49 24.11 -4.56
N ARG A 95 10.28 23.02 -4.56
CA ARG A 95 11.61 22.95 -3.93
C ARG A 95 12.64 22.20 -4.77
N LEU A 96 12.54 22.27 -6.10
CA LEU A 96 13.55 21.65 -6.95
C LEU A 96 14.91 22.33 -6.73
N THR A 97 15.85 21.55 -6.22
CA THR A 97 17.23 21.98 -5.94
C THR A 97 18.15 21.54 -7.09
N GLU A 98 19.33 22.14 -7.21
CA GLU A 98 20.30 21.79 -8.27
C GLU A 98 20.74 20.31 -8.21
N SER A 99 20.69 19.67 -7.03
CA SER A 99 20.96 18.22 -6.87
C SER A 99 19.90 17.34 -7.56
N GLN A 100 18.71 17.88 -7.82
CA GLN A 100 17.63 17.20 -8.54
C GLN A 100 17.65 17.48 -10.05
N ARG A 101 18.55 18.36 -10.55
CA ARG A 101 18.71 18.61 -12.00
C ARG A 101 19.01 17.34 -12.78
N ALA A 102 20.01 16.57 -12.33
CA ALA A 102 20.40 15.32 -12.98
C ALA A 102 19.26 14.29 -12.99
N TRP A 103 18.35 14.36 -12.02
CA TRP A 103 17.15 13.52 -11.98
C TRP A 103 16.08 14.01 -12.97
N VAL A 104 15.83 15.32 -13.07
CA VAL A 104 14.93 15.91 -14.07
C VAL A 104 15.42 15.65 -15.49
N GLU A 105 16.72 15.79 -15.75
CA GLU A 105 17.35 15.47 -17.04
C GLU A 105 17.19 13.99 -17.41
N ARG A 106 17.26 13.09 -16.42
CA ARG A 106 17.02 11.66 -16.63
C ARG A 106 15.56 11.38 -17.00
N ILE A 107 14.60 12.08 -16.39
CA ILE A 107 13.18 11.99 -16.75
C ILE A 107 12.97 12.45 -18.20
N ASP A 108 13.58 13.57 -18.60
CA ASP A 108 13.49 14.10 -19.95
C ASP A 108 14.10 13.13 -20.99
N GLN A 109 15.28 12.57 -20.70
CA GLN A 109 15.92 11.54 -21.54
C GLN A 109 15.10 10.25 -21.63
N SER A 110 14.53 9.78 -20.51
CA SER A 110 13.65 8.61 -20.52
C SER A 110 12.34 8.87 -21.27
N ALA A 111 11.79 10.08 -21.20
CA ALA A 111 10.62 10.49 -21.96
C ALA A 111 10.87 10.57 -23.47
N ASP A 112 12.07 11.01 -23.87
CA ASP A 112 12.50 11.06 -25.27
C ASP A 112 12.78 9.64 -25.82
N ALA A 113 13.45 8.80 -25.04
CA ALA A 113 13.73 7.41 -25.38
C ALA A 113 12.48 6.53 -25.50
N SER A 114 11.42 6.81 -24.72
CA SER A 114 10.18 6.03 -24.75
C SER A 114 9.25 6.35 -25.94
N LYS A 115 9.68 7.19 -26.90
CA LYS A 115 8.83 7.75 -27.97
C LYS A 115 7.51 8.37 -27.47
N ARG A 116 7.44 8.77 -26.19
CA ARG A 116 6.27 9.39 -25.54
C ARG A 116 4.99 8.53 -25.45
N ASP A 117 5.05 7.21 -25.66
CA ASP A 117 3.86 6.34 -25.52
C ASP A 117 3.33 6.23 -24.08
N GLY A 118 4.09 6.71 -23.08
CA GLY A 118 3.70 6.72 -21.67
C GLY A 118 3.36 8.10 -21.08
N PHE A 119 3.51 9.19 -21.82
CA PHE A 119 3.23 10.55 -21.33
C PHE A 119 1.94 11.09 -21.94
N THR A 120 0.99 11.49 -21.10
CA THR A 120 -0.11 12.33 -21.57
C THR A 120 0.42 13.70 -22.01
N SER A 121 -0.22 14.34 -22.99
CA SER A 121 0.21 15.67 -23.49
C SER A 121 0.39 16.70 -22.38
N ARG A 122 -0.48 16.63 -21.35
CA ARG A 122 -0.40 17.50 -20.16
C ARG A 122 0.85 17.24 -19.33
N GLN A 123 1.26 15.99 -19.17
CA GLN A 123 2.48 15.65 -18.42
C GLN A 123 3.74 16.10 -19.15
N ALA A 124 3.78 15.95 -20.48
CA ALA A 124 4.88 16.44 -21.30
C ALA A 124 5.01 17.98 -21.25
N GLU A 125 3.88 18.70 -21.28
CA GLU A 125 3.86 20.16 -21.11
C GLU A 125 4.36 20.59 -19.74
N VAL A 126 3.94 19.90 -18.67
CA VAL A 126 4.37 20.22 -17.30
C VAL A 126 5.87 20.04 -17.13
N ILE A 127 6.47 18.96 -17.66
CA ILE A 127 7.91 18.74 -17.61
C ILE A 127 8.67 19.84 -18.36
N ARG A 128 8.20 20.17 -19.58
CA ARG A 128 8.81 21.24 -20.40
C ARG A 128 8.73 22.60 -19.71
N ASP A 129 7.60 22.90 -19.09
CA ASP A 129 7.38 24.17 -18.38
C ASP A 129 8.20 24.24 -17.07
N LEU A 130 8.34 23.11 -16.37
CA LEU A 130 9.23 22.95 -15.22
C LEU A 130 10.69 23.21 -15.58
N TYR A 131 11.18 22.57 -16.64
CA TYR A 131 12.55 22.74 -17.13
C TYR A 131 12.79 24.20 -17.51
N ARG A 132 11.82 24.82 -18.21
CA ARG A 132 11.85 26.23 -18.59
C ARG A 132 11.81 27.20 -17.40
N LYS A 133 11.07 26.90 -16.33
CA LYS A 133 10.90 27.80 -15.19
C LYS A 133 12.03 27.70 -14.17
N GLN A 134 12.56 26.49 -13.94
CA GLN A 134 13.54 26.25 -12.88
C GLN A 134 14.99 26.28 -13.38
N PHE A 135 15.25 25.83 -14.62
CA PHE A 135 16.62 25.66 -15.12
C PHE A 135 16.98 26.59 -16.28
N ARG A 136 16.01 27.34 -16.82
CA ARG A 136 16.32 28.42 -17.75
C ARG A 136 16.88 29.60 -16.97
N LYS A 137 18.20 29.61 -16.81
CA LYS A 137 18.96 30.81 -16.47
C LYS A 137 18.53 31.96 -17.39
N ARG A 138 18.33 33.14 -16.80
CA ARG A 138 18.69 34.41 -17.48
C ARG A 138 20.18 34.29 -17.83
N GLY A 139 20.51 34.34 -19.12
CA GLY A 139 21.88 34.34 -19.64
C GLY A 139 22.22 33.07 -20.39
#